data_AF-A0A7J9Z8U3-F1
#
_entry.id   AF-A0A7J9Z8U3-F1
#
_cell.length_a   1.000
_cell.length_b   1.000
_cell.length_c   1.000
_cell.angle_alpha   90.00
_cell.angle_beta   90.00
_cell.angle_gamma   90.00
#
_symmetry.space_group_name_H-M   'P 1'
#
loop_
_entity.id
_entity.type
_entity.pdbx_description
1 polymer ?
#
loop_
_entity_poly.entity_id
_entity_poly.type
_entity_poly.pdbx_seq_one_letter_code
_entity_poly.pdbx_strand_id
1 'polypeptide(L)'
;MSVEEAALALGVRSLRDVTSADLGKALDQLDGRLRPRTRHVVTENARVEIAVDLMRGGDYAAVGQLMYMSHRSLRDDYEVSCPELDTAVDAALAAGALGARMTGAGFGGCAIALIRGGTRKSIENAVTNAYREREFRAPRFFTATASAGAQRVPVYQ
;
A
#
# COMPACT_ATOMS: atom_id res chain seq x y z
N MET A 1 -12.77 14.43 -0.95
CA MET A 1 -14.19 14.62 -1.29
C MET A 1 -14.97 13.31 -1.26
N SER A 2 -14.50 12.19 -1.82
CA SER A 2 -15.32 10.94 -1.79
C SER A 2 -15.39 10.19 -0.45
N VAL A 3 -14.43 10.37 0.46
CA VAL A 3 -14.41 9.61 1.74
C VAL A 3 -15.33 10.28 2.76
N GLU A 4 -15.30 11.61 2.81
CA GLU A 4 -16.16 12.42 3.65
C GLU A 4 -17.64 12.31 3.20
N GLU A 5 -17.88 12.32 1.89
CA GLU A 5 -19.20 12.07 1.30
C GLU A 5 -19.77 10.71 1.70
N ALA A 6 -18.97 9.64 1.63
CA ALA A 6 -19.41 8.30 2.02
C ALA A 6 -19.71 8.20 3.52
N ALA A 7 -18.88 8.82 4.38
CA ALA A 7 -19.13 8.84 5.82
C ALA A 7 -20.44 9.57 6.15
N LEU A 8 -20.70 10.71 5.51
CA LEU A 8 -21.94 11.46 5.66
C LEU A 8 -23.16 10.64 5.20
N ALA A 9 -23.08 9.98 4.05
CA ALA A 9 -24.15 9.14 3.52
C ALA A 9 -24.49 7.95 4.44
N LEU A 10 -23.49 7.42 5.13
CA LEU A 10 -23.65 6.34 6.11
C LEU A 10 -24.05 6.81 7.52
N GLY A 11 -24.13 8.13 7.75
CA GLY A 11 -24.43 8.69 9.06
C GLY A 11 -23.35 8.44 10.12
N VAL A 12 -22.11 8.19 9.71
CA VAL A 12 -20.96 7.97 10.61
C VAL A 12 -20.02 9.17 10.59
N ARG A 13 -19.25 9.38 11.66
CA ARG A 13 -18.28 10.49 11.70
C ARG A 13 -17.10 10.26 10.78
N SER A 14 -16.71 9.01 10.60
CA SER A 14 -15.59 8.59 9.76
C SER A 14 -15.84 7.17 9.27
N LEU A 15 -15.31 6.81 8.11
CA LEU A 15 -15.31 5.42 7.64
C LEU A 15 -14.53 4.46 8.57
N ARG A 16 -13.71 4.99 9.50
CA ARG A 16 -13.13 4.19 10.59
C ARG A 16 -14.18 3.56 11.50
N ASP A 17 -15.34 4.20 11.66
CA ASP A 17 -16.42 3.71 12.53
C ASP A 17 -17.22 2.56 11.86
N VAL A 18 -16.92 2.20 10.60
CA VAL A 18 -17.54 1.08 9.88
C VAL A 18 -16.67 -0.17 10.05
N THR A 19 -17.23 -1.22 10.66
CA THR A 19 -16.52 -2.49 10.87
C THR A 19 -16.49 -3.35 9.60
N SER A 20 -15.57 -4.31 9.51
CA SER A 20 -15.56 -5.29 8.42
C SER A 20 -16.83 -6.14 8.37
N ALA A 21 -17.47 -6.40 9.51
CA ALA A 21 -18.72 -7.16 9.58
C ALA A 21 -19.90 -6.37 9.00
N ASP A 22 -19.91 -5.04 9.16
CA ASP A 22 -20.98 -4.17 8.67
C ASP A 22 -20.72 -3.67 7.24
N LEU A 23 -19.54 -3.94 6.67
CA LEU A 23 -19.13 -3.44 5.36
C LEU A 23 -20.16 -3.77 4.26
N GLY A 24 -20.71 -4.98 4.22
CA GLY A 24 -21.73 -5.34 3.22
C GLY A 24 -22.94 -4.41 3.26
N LYS A 25 -23.51 -4.22 4.46
CA LYS A 25 -24.67 -3.33 4.69
C LYS A 25 -24.35 -1.87 4.40
N ALA A 26 -23.12 -1.43 4.71
CA ALA A 26 -22.66 -0.09 4.40
C ALA A 26 -22.55 0.11 2.89
N LEU A 27 -21.98 -0.86 2.17
CA LEU A 27 -21.88 -0.78 0.71
C LEU A 27 -23.26 -0.72 0.06
N ASP A 28 -24.25 -1.48 0.54
CA ASP A 28 -25.62 -1.48 -0.01
C ASP A 28 -26.35 -0.13 0.09
N GLN A 29 -25.90 0.77 0.98
CA GLN A 29 -26.43 2.13 1.12
C GLN A 29 -25.70 3.16 0.24
N LEU A 30 -24.65 2.75 -0.46
CA LEU A 30 -23.81 3.63 -1.27
C LEU A 30 -23.92 3.28 -2.75
N ASP A 31 -23.76 4.31 -3.58
CA ASP A 31 -23.79 4.20 -5.04
C ASP A 31 -22.49 4.64 -5.70
N GLY A 32 -22.30 4.18 -6.95
CA GLY A 32 -21.22 4.58 -7.83
C GLY A 32 -19.84 4.47 -7.18
N ARG A 33 -19.05 5.56 -7.31
CA ARG A 33 -17.65 5.62 -6.85
C ARG A 33 -17.47 5.56 -5.32
N LEU A 34 -18.53 5.77 -4.54
CA LEU A 34 -18.44 5.74 -3.07
C LEU A 34 -18.27 4.31 -2.55
N ARG A 35 -18.86 3.32 -3.24
CA ARG A 35 -18.77 1.90 -2.88
C ARG A 35 -17.33 1.38 -2.88
N PRO A 36 -16.58 1.39 -4.00
CA PRO A 36 -15.23 0.84 -4.02
C PRO A 36 -14.31 1.61 -3.06
N ARG A 37 -14.42 2.93 -2.97
CA ARG A 37 -13.59 3.73 -2.05
C ARG A 37 -13.88 3.43 -0.58
N THR A 38 -15.13 3.19 -0.21
CA THR A 38 -15.50 2.76 1.14
C THR A 38 -14.94 1.37 1.44
N ARG A 39 -15.06 0.43 0.48
CA ARG A 39 -14.46 -0.90 0.58
C ARG A 39 -12.96 -0.82 0.79
N HIS A 40 -12.26 0.03 0.03
CA HIS A 40 -10.83 0.26 0.20
C HIS A 40 -10.51 0.68 1.62
N VAL A 41 -11.11 1.78 2.11
CA VAL A 41 -10.78 2.36 3.43
C VAL A 41 -11.05 1.37 4.56
N VAL A 42 -12.24 0.74 4.58
CA VAL A 42 -12.61 -0.19 5.65
C VAL A 42 -11.72 -1.43 5.64
N THR A 43 -11.45 -2.01 4.46
CA THR A 43 -10.61 -3.20 4.36
C THR A 43 -9.13 -2.90 4.57
N GLU A 44 -8.65 -1.70 4.22
CA GLU A 44 -7.28 -1.27 4.48
C GLU A 44 -7.03 -1.09 5.98
N ASN A 45 -7.98 -0.49 6.72
CA ASN A 45 -7.90 -0.40 8.18
C ASN A 45 -7.77 -1.78 8.82
N ALA A 46 -8.60 -2.74 8.42
CA ALA A 46 -8.52 -4.12 8.90
C ALA A 46 -7.18 -4.79 8.52
N ARG A 47 -6.69 -4.57 7.29
CA ARG A 47 -5.37 -5.10 6.87
C ARG A 47 -4.23 -4.58 7.73
N VAL A 48 -4.29 -3.32 8.18
CA VAL A 48 -3.26 -2.74 9.06
C VAL A 48 -3.24 -3.48 10.41
N GLU A 49 -4.40 -3.73 11.01
CA GLU A 49 -4.48 -4.45 12.29
C GLU A 49 -3.90 -5.87 12.16
N ILE A 50 -4.28 -6.60 11.11
CA ILE A 50 -3.76 -7.95 10.85
C ILE A 50 -2.23 -7.89 10.59
N ALA A 51 -1.75 -6.91 9.83
CA ALA A 51 -0.33 -6.76 9.53
C ALA A 51 0.49 -6.52 10.81
N VAL A 52 -0.03 -5.74 11.77
CA VAL A 52 0.63 -5.52 13.07
C VAL A 52 0.79 -6.84 13.82
N ASP A 53 -0.25 -7.67 13.88
CA ASP A 53 -0.20 -8.95 14.60
C ASP A 53 0.74 -9.95 13.91
N LEU A 54 0.73 -10.02 12.57
CA LEU A 54 1.66 -10.85 11.81
C LEU A 54 3.11 -10.39 11.98
N MET A 55 3.36 -9.08 12.01
CA MET A 55 4.70 -8.53 12.26
C MET A 55 5.19 -8.88 13.67
N ARG A 56 4.32 -8.83 14.68
CA ARG A 56 4.65 -9.27 16.05
C ARG A 56 4.95 -10.77 16.12
N GLY A 57 4.23 -11.57 15.32
CA GLY A 57 4.45 -13.01 15.18
C GLY A 57 5.64 -13.41 14.30
N GLY A 58 6.25 -12.46 13.59
CA GLY A 58 7.38 -12.71 12.69
C GLY A 58 7.01 -13.33 11.33
N ASP A 59 5.72 -13.39 10.97
CA ASP A 59 5.26 -13.92 9.68
C ASP A 59 5.33 -12.87 8.57
N TYR A 60 6.55 -12.55 8.15
CA TYR A 60 6.81 -11.57 7.10
C TYR A 60 6.35 -12.02 5.71
N ALA A 61 6.14 -13.32 5.49
CA ALA A 61 5.57 -13.82 4.25
C ALA A 61 4.09 -13.40 4.15
N ALA A 62 3.31 -13.59 5.21
CA ALA A 62 1.92 -13.15 5.28
C ALA A 62 1.82 -11.61 5.25
N VAL A 63 2.71 -10.88 5.91
CA VAL A 63 2.78 -9.40 5.79
C VAL A 63 2.98 -8.98 4.33
N GLY A 64 3.87 -9.67 3.60
CA GLY A 64 4.08 -9.42 2.18
C GLY A 64 2.81 -9.61 1.33
N GLN A 65 2.02 -10.64 1.61
CA GLN A 65 0.72 -10.84 0.96
C GLN A 65 -0.24 -9.68 1.24
N LEU A 66 -0.30 -9.19 2.49
CA LEU A 66 -1.13 -8.03 2.83
C LEU A 66 -0.69 -6.75 2.12
N MET A 67 0.62 -6.55 1.91
CA MET A 67 1.12 -5.42 1.12
C MET A 67 0.57 -5.46 -0.30
N TYR A 68 0.62 -6.62 -0.96
CA TYR A 68 0.09 -6.74 -2.33
C TYR A 68 -1.44 -6.58 -2.37
N MET A 69 -2.18 -7.15 -1.42
CA MET A 69 -3.63 -6.97 -1.32
C MET A 69 -4.01 -5.50 -1.13
N SER A 70 -3.21 -4.77 -0.36
CA SER A 70 -3.36 -3.32 -0.22
C SER A 70 -3.09 -2.58 -1.53
N HIS A 71 -2.01 -2.92 -2.25
CA HIS A 71 -1.72 -2.33 -3.56
C HIS A 71 -2.87 -2.53 -4.54
N ARG A 72 -3.39 -3.76 -4.62
CA ARG A 72 -4.53 -4.08 -5.46
C ARG A 72 -5.75 -3.25 -5.10
N SER A 73 -6.04 -3.08 -3.82
CA SER A 73 -7.15 -2.23 -3.38
C SER A 73 -6.92 -0.75 -3.72
N LEU A 74 -5.68 -0.24 -3.60
CA LEU A 74 -5.35 1.12 -4.03
C LEU A 74 -5.49 1.33 -5.54
N ARG A 75 -5.16 0.33 -6.34
CA ARG A 75 -5.28 0.36 -7.80
C ARG A 75 -6.72 0.22 -8.27
N ASP A 76 -7.42 -0.80 -7.78
CA ASP A 76 -8.72 -1.22 -8.31
C ASP A 76 -9.89 -0.49 -7.62
N ASP A 77 -9.83 -0.31 -6.30
CA ASP A 77 -10.93 0.27 -5.52
C ASP A 77 -10.75 1.78 -5.28
N TYR A 78 -9.53 2.21 -4.96
CA TYR A 78 -9.24 3.61 -4.67
C TYR A 78 -8.78 4.41 -5.89
N GLU A 79 -8.31 3.72 -6.93
CA GLU A 79 -7.90 4.27 -8.22
C GLU A 79 -6.82 5.35 -8.11
N VAL A 80 -5.81 5.12 -7.26
CA VAL A 80 -4.69 6.05 -7.03
C VAL A 80 -3.33 5.52 -7.48
N SER A 81 -3.27 4.33 -8.08
CA SER A 81 -2.01 3.83 -8.65
C SER A 81 -1.70 4.48 -10.01
N CYS A 82 -0.65 4.03 -10.66
CA CYS A 82 -0.32 4.37 -12.04
C CYS A 82 0.48 3.24 -12.71
N PRO A 83 0.61 3.22 -14.06
CA PRO A 83 1.31 2.16 -14.77
C PRO A 83 2.75 1.91 -14.28
N GLU A 84 3.47 2.96 -13.89
CA GLU A 84 4.82 2.86 -13.35
C GLU A 84 4.84 2.14 -12.00
N LEU A 85 3.95 2.50 -11.08
CA LEU A 85 3.86 1.87 -9.76
C LEU A 85 3.44 0.39 -9.88
N ASP A 86 2.44 0.12 -10.71
CA ASP A 86 1.97 -1.25 -10.97
C ASP A 86 3.10 -2.10 -11.56
N THR A 87 3.87 -1.55 -12.51
CA THR A 87 5.03 -2.22 -13.10
C THR A 87 6.13 -2.49 -12.06
N ALA A 88 6.42 -1.55 -11.16
CA ALA A 88 7.40 -1.78 -10.10
C ALA A 88 6.97 -2.91 -9.16
N VAL A 89 5.70 -2.92 -8.75
CA VAL A 89 5.16 -3.92 -7.83
C VAL A 89 5.17 -5.29 -8.48
N ASP A 90 4.63 -5.43 -9.68
CA ASP A 90 4.54 -6.71 -10.38
C ASP A 90 5.94 -7.28 -10.70
N ALA A 91 6.88 -6.45 -11.16
CA ALA A 91 8.25 -6.88 -11.42
C ALA A 91 8.98 -7.31 -10.14
N ALA A 92 8.77 -6.60 -9.02
CA ALA A 92 9.37 -6.97 -7.75
C ALA A 92 8.83 -8.31 -7.23
N LEU A 93 7.52 -8.54 -7.34
CA LEU A 93 6.87 -9.80 -6.95
C LEU A 93 7.36 -10.96 -7.83
N ALA A 94 7.40 -10.78 -9.16
CA ALA A 94 7.90 -11.77 -10.10
C ALA A 94 9.37 -12.14 -9.83
N ALA A 95 10.17 -11.21 -9.30
CA ALA A 95 11.57 -11.43 -8.91
C ALA A 95 11.75 -12.00 -7.49
N GLY A 96 10.66 -12.33 -6.79
CA GLY A 96 10.70 -13.03 -5.50
C GLY A 96 10.63 -12.13 -4.27
N ALA A 97 10.16 -10.89 -4.38
CA ALA A 97 9.75 -10.11 -3.21
C ALA A 97 8.65 -10.86 -2.43
N LEU A 98 8.65 -10.76 -1.10
CA LEU A 98 7.59 -11.31 -0.26
C LEU A 98 6.26 -10.56 -0.49
N GLY A 99 6.37 -9.26 -0.77
CA GLY A 99 5.26 -8.36 -1.03
C GLY A 99 5.75 -7.03 -1.56
N ALA A 100 4.91 -6.32 -2.31
CA ALA A 100 5.20 -4.96 -2.74
C ALA A 100 3.91 -4.14 -2.89
N ARG A 101 4.02 -2.82 -2.70
CA ARG A 101 2.92 -1.88 -2.92
C ARG A 101 3.42 -0.47 -3.23
N MET A 102 2.57 0.34 -3.85
CA MET A 102 2.76 1.79 -3.84
C MET A 102 2.73 2.35 -2.42
N THR A 103 3.45 3.45 -2.17
CA THR A 103 3.46 4.15 -0.89
C THR A 103 3.39 5.66 -1.09
N GLY A 104 2.77 6.37 -0.15
CA GLY A 104 2.40 7.78 -0.29
C GLY A 104 1.06 7.98 -1.00
N ALA A 105 0.86 9.16 -1.60
CA ALA A 105 -0.43 9.60 -2.11
C ALA A 105 -0.89 8.89 -3.40
N GLY A 106 0.03 8.31 -4.17
CA GLY A 106 -0.27 7.72 -5.48
C GLY A 106 -0.02 8.65 -6.66
N PHE A 107 -0.48 8.22 -7.84
CA PHE A 107 -0.28 8.88 -9.14
C PHE A 107 1.21 9.12 -9.48
N GLY A 108 2.06 8.19 -9.05
CA GLY A 108 3.52 8.25 -9.13
C GLY A 108 4.17 8.11 -7.76
N GLY A 109 5.43 8.56 -7.66
CA GLY A 109 6.19 8.52 -6.41
C GLY A 109 6.95 7.21 -6.22
N CYS A 110 6.69 6.52 -5.12
CA CYS A 110 7.48 5.35 -4.69
C CYS A 110 6.62 4.09 -4.56
N ALA A 111 7.23 2.95 -4.88
CA ALA A 111 6.79 1.65 -4.39
C ALA A 111 7.74 1.16 -3.30
N ILE A 112 7.23 0.36 -2.37
CA ILE A 112 8.00 -0.33 -1.34
C ILE A 112 7.84 -1.83 -1.52
N ALA A 113 8.95 -2.56 -1.48
CA ALA A 113 8.99 -4.01 -1.57
C ALA A 113 9.64 -4.59 -0.31
N LEU A 114 8.99 -5.60 0.26
CA LEU A 114 9.53 -6.43 1.34
C LEU A 114 10.27 -7.61 0.71
N ILE A 115 11.56 -7.74 1.00
CA ILE A 115 12.44 -8.68 0.32
C ILE A 115 13.25 -9.49 1.32
N ARG A 116 13.74 -10.67 0.90
CA ARG A 116 14.72 -11.43 1.69
C ARG A 116 16.10 -10.78 1.57
N GLY A 117 16.91 -10.93 2.62
CA GLY A 117 18.32 -10.55 2.55
C GLY A 117 19.02 -11.23 1.37
N GLY A 118 19.88 -10.50 0.67
CA GLY A 118 20.63 -11.02 -0.49
C GLY A 118 19.88 -10.98 -1.84
N THR A 119 18.56 -10.78 -1.88
CA THR A 119 17.80 -10.77 -3.14
C THR A 119 17.64 -9.37 -3.76
N ARG A 120 18.26 -8.34 -3.16
CA ARG A 120 18.10 -6.94 -3.59
C ARG A 120 18.46 -6.73 -5.06
N LYS A 121 19.65 -7.17 -5.48
CA LYS A 121 20.17 -6.89 -6.82
C LYS A 121 19.33 -7.56 -7.93
N SER A 122 18.84 -8.78 -7.70
CA SER A 122 17.99 -9.46 -8.68
C SER A 122 16.66 -8.72 -8.85
N ILE A 123 16.08 -8.22 -7.76
CA ILE A 123 14.84 -7.45 -7.76
C ILE A 123 15.04 -6.08 -8.43
N GLU A 124 16.09 -5.34 -8.10
CA GLU A 124 16.42 -4.06 -8.75
C GLU A 124 16.60 -4.22 -10.26
N ASN A 125 17.27 -5.28 -10.70
CA ASN A 125 17.46 -5.59 -12.11
C ASN A 125 16.12 -5.91 -12.81
N ALA A 126 15.27 -6.72 -12.19
CA ALA A 126 13.97 -7.06 -12.75
C ALA A 126 13.07 -5.82 -12.92
N VAL A 127 13.01 -4.97 -11.90
CA VAL A 127 12.25 -3.71 -11.97
C VAL A 127 12.82 -2.78 -13.03
N THR A 128 14.16 -2.64 -13.11
CA THR A 128 14.81 -1.82 -14.14
C THR A 128 14.50 -2.31 -15.55
N ASN A 129 14.54 -3.63 -15.78
CA ASN A 129 14.23 -4.22 -17.07
C ASN A 129 12.75 -4.00 -17.46
N ALA A 130 11.83 -4.22 -16.53
CA ALA A 130 10.40 -4.00 -16.76
C ALA A 130 10.09 -2.52 -17.08
N TYR A 131 10.75 -1.59 -16.39
CA TYR A 131 10.63 -0.15 -16.70
C TYR A 131 11.16 0.18 -18.09
N ARG A 132 12.30 -0.41 -18.48
CA ARG A 132 12.88 -0.22 -19.82
C ARG A 132 11.97 -0.75 -20.93
N GLU A 133 11.37 -1.92 -20.74
CA GLU A 133 10.43 -2.53 -21.70
C GLU A 133 9.16 -1.70 -21.91
N ARG A 134 8.80 -0.89 -20.91
CA ARG A 134 7.66 0.06 -20.96
C ARG A 134 8.07 1.47 -21.35
N GLU A 135 9.34 1.70 -21.68
CA GLU A 135 9.92 3.02 -21.99
C GLU A 135 9.73 4.07 -20.88
N PHE A 136 9.62 3.62 -19.63
CA PHE A 136 9.53 4.52 -18.48
C PHE A 136 10.90 5.11 -18.10
N ARG A 137 10.87 6.25 -17.41
CA ARG A 137 12.08 6.82 -16.80
C ARG A 137 12.66 5.81 -15.80
N ALA A 138 13.97 5.58 -15.87
CA ALA A 138 14.67 4.67 -14.97
C ALA A 138 14.37 4.97 -13.49
N PRO A 139 14.01 3.95 -12.69
CA PRO A 139 13.69 4.12 -11.27
C PRO A 139 14.95 4.34 -10.43
N ARG A 140 14.77 4.88 -9.22
CA ARG A 140 15.81 4.99 -8.21
C ARG A 140 15.51 4.01 -7.07
N PHE A 141 16.56 3.39 -6.55
CA PHE A 141 16.44 2.40 -5.47
C PHE A 141 17.19 2.86 -4.23
N PHE A 142 16.60 2.58 -3.06
CA PHE A 142 17.26 2.72 -1.77
C PHE A 142 16.67 1.71 -0.79
N THR A 143 17.46 1.30 0.21
CA THR A 143 16.97 0.46 1.31
C THR A 143 16.49 1.38 2.42
N ALA A 144 15.26 1.18 2.87
CA ALA A 144 14.74 1.86 4.05
C ALA A 144 15.03 1.01 5.30
N THR A 145 15.69 1.61 6.29
CA THR A 145 15.87 1.02 7.63
C THR A 145 15.05 1.85 8.61
N ALA A 146 14.28 1.20 9.48
CA ALA A 146 13.55 1.90 10.53
C ALA A 146 14.54 2.71 11.41
N SER A 147 14.25 3.99 11.62
CA SER A 147 15.12 4.91 12.34
C SER A 147 14.35 5.71 13.39
N ALA A 148 15.09 6.40 14.27
CA ALA A 148 14.50 7.32 15.23
C ALA A 148 13.75 8.46 14.52
N GLY A 149 12.73 9.00 15.20
CA GLY A 149 12.05 10.22 14.79
C GLY A 149 12.87 11.49 15.03
N ALA A 150 12.25 12.66 14.86
CA ALA A 150 12.90 13.93 15.13
C ALA A 150 13.38 14.03 16.58
N GLN A 151 14.63 14.47 16.76
CA GLN A 151 15.27 14.63 18.07
C GLN A 151 16.01 15.96 18.14
N ARG A 152 16.09 16.54 19.34
CA ARG A 152 16.91 17.72 19.59
C ARG A 152 18.37 17.27 19.73
N VAL A 153 19.26 17.88 18.96
CA VAL A 153 20.71 17.69 19.11
C VAL A 153 21.23 18.86 19.95
N PRO A 154 21.81 18.62 21.15
CA PRO A 154 22.43 19.68 21.92
C PRO A 154 23.60 20.27 21.14
N VAL A 155 23.62 21.58 20.95
CA VAL A 155 24.80 22.30 20.45
C VAL A 155 25.57 22.73 21.70
N TYR A 156 26.68 22.05 22.00
CA TYR A 156 27.60 22.52 23.02
C TYR A 156 28.30 23.79 22.50
N GLN A 157 28.26 24.87 23.29
CA GLN A 157 29.08 26.07 23.11
C GLN A 157 30.45 25.86 23.73
#